data_AF-A0A0G1F2E7-F1
#
_entry.id   AF-A0A0G1F2E7-F1
#
_cell.length_a   1.000
_cell.length_b   1.000
_cell.length_c   1.000
_cell.angle_alpha   90.00
_cell.angle_beta   90.00
_cell.angle_gamma   90.00
#
_symmetry.space_group_name_H-M   'P 1'
#
loop_
_entity.id
_entity.type
_entity.pdbx_description
1 polymer ?
#
loop_
_entity_poly.entity_id
_entity_poly.type
_entity_poly.pdbx_seq_one_letter_code
_entity_poly.pdbx_strand_id
1 'polypeptide(L)' 'MAYKQCPQCETVTDENESQCPSCANNHLGDKIITAVELSSSIEKGEIPLSKVWTKCPSELYQTLKSPPR' A
#
# COMPACT_ATOMS: atom_id res chain seq x y z
N MET A 1 -14.51 -9.51 -19.21
CA MET A 1 -13.69 -8.90 -18.14
C MET A 1 -12.43 -8.40 -18.81
N ALA A 2 -12.15 -7.10 -18.70
CA ALA A 2 -10.94 -6.48 -19.24
C ALA A 2 -9.92 -6.37 -18.11
N TYR A 3 -8.65 -6.66 -18.41
CA TYR A 3 -7.57 -6.62 -17.43
C TYR A 3 -6.55 -5.56 -17.85
N LYS A 4 -5.98 -4.85 -16.88
CA LYS A 4 -4.89 -3.90 -17.07
C LYS A 4 -3.70 -4.30 -16.20
N GLN A 5 -2.47 -4.03 -16.66
CA GLN A 5 -1.31 -4.13 -15.77
C GLN A 5 -1.19 -2.87 -14.93
N CYS A 6 -0.94 -3.05 -13.64
CA CYS A 6 -0.60 -1.94 -12.77
C CYS A 6 0.76 -1.36 -13.20
N PRO A 7 0.88 -0.04 -13.45
CA PRO A 7 2.14 0.56 -13.87
C PRO A 7 3.22 0.57 -12.78
N GLN A 8 2.86 0.29 -11.51
CA GLN A 8 3.82 0.33 -10.39
C GLN A 8 4.38 -1.03 -9.99
N CYS A 9 3.56 -2.08 -10.03
CA CYS A 9 3.97 -3.44 -9.62
C CYS A 9 3.79 -4.48 -10.72
N GLU A 10 3.44 -4.06 -11.94
CA GLU A 10 3.25 -4.87 -13.15
C GLU A 10 2.23 -6.02 -13.01
N THR A 11 1.50 -6.03 -11.90
CA THR A 11 0.49 -7.04 -11.58
C THR A 11 -0.76 -6.80 -12.42
N VAL A 12 -1.30 -7.87 -13.00
CA VAL A 12 -2.54 -7.84 -13.76
C VAL A 12 -3.70 -7.63 -12.79
N THR A 13 -4.50 -6.59 -13.02
CA THR A 13 -5.67 -6.22 -12.22
C THR A 13 -6.89 -6.04 -13.12
N ASP A 14 -8.09 -6.10 -12.56
CA ASP A 14 -9.30 -5.76 -13.31
C ASP A 14 -9.26 -4.29 -13.75
N GLU A 15 -9.73 -4.01 -14.97
CA GLU A 15 -9.75 -2.65 -15.51
C GLU A 15 -10.66 -1.72 -14.71
N ASN A 16 -11.76 -2.25 -14.16
CA ASN A 16 -12.73 -1.50 -13.36
C ASN A 16 -12.27 -1.23 -11.92
N GLU A 17 -11.20 -1.88 -11.46
CA GLU A 17 -10.61 -1.54 -10.17
C GLU A 17 -9.95 -0.16 -10.24
N SER A 18 -10.42 0.77 -9.42
CA SER A 18 -9.88 2.12 -9.32
C SER A 18 -8.42 2.14 -8.84
N GLN A 19 -8.01 1.13 -8.05
CA GLN A 19 -6.64 0.96 -7.56
C GLN A 19 -6.20 -0.49 -7.74
N CYS A 20 -4.90 -0.69 -7.98
CA CYS A 20 -4.36 -2.04 -8.02
C CYS A 20 -4.39 -2.66 -6.62
N PRO A 21 -4.95 -3.86 -6.43
CA PRO A 21 -5.07 -4.49 -5.11
C PRO A 21 -3.71 -4.88 -4.52
N SER A 22 -2.68 -5.08 -5.36
CA SER A 22 -1.30 -5.26 -4.90
C SER A 22 -0.63 -3.97 -4.43
N CYS A 23 -1.12 -2.80 -4.86
CA CYS A 23 -0.65 -1.50 -4.38
C CYS A 23 -1.49 -0.93 -3.24
N ALA A 24 -2.77 -1.29 -3.17
CA ALA A 24 -3.68 -0.86 -2.11
C ALA A 24 -3.33 -1.48 -0.74
N ASN A 25 -2.59 -2.59 -0.76
CA ASN A 25 -2.24 -3.38 0.42
C ASN A 25 -0.77 -3.20 0.78
N ASN A 26 -0.49 -2.91 2.05
CA ASN A 26 0.86 -2.93 2.60
C ASN A 26 1.07 -4.25 3.33
N HIS A 27 2.31 -4.72 3.41
CA HIS A 27 2.65 -5.96 4.08
C HIS A 27 3.52 -5.69 5.31
N LEU A 28 3.11 -6.24 6.45
CA LEU A 28 3.89 -6.30 7.68
C LEU A 28 4.23 -7.77 7.96
N GLY A 29 5.36 -8.23 7.42
CA GLY A 29 5.63 -9.67 7.34
C GLY A 29 4.57 -10.36 6.47
N ASP A 30 3.92 -11.40 7.01
CA ASP A 30 2.86 -12.14 6.32
C ASP A 30 1.47 -11.48 6.41
N LYS A 31 1.32 -10.40 7.19
CA LYS A 31 0.04 -9.73 7.39
C LYS A 31 -0.17 -8.61 6.37
N ILE A 32 -1.30 -8.63 5.67
CA ILE A 32 -1.79 -7.49 4.89
C ILE A 32 -2.36 -6.44 5.86
N ILE A 33 -1.86 -5.22 5.76
CA ILE A 33 -2.28 -4.06 6.56
C ILE A 33 -2.67 -2.92 5.61
N THR A 34 -3.77 -2.25 5.91
CA THR A 34 -4.20 -1.09 5.12
C THR A 34 -3.27 0.11 5.35
N ALA A 35 -3.26 1.08 4.43
CA ALA A 35 -2.46 2.30 4.63
C ALA A 35 -2.85 3.07 5.89
N VAL A 36 -4.14 3.07 6.27
CA VAL A 36 -4.64 3.75 7.47
C VAL A 36 -4.14 3.08 8.75
N GLU A 37 -4.27 1.75 8.85
CA GLU A 37 -3.75 0.99 9.98
C GLU A 37 -2.23 1.14 10.09
N LEU A 38 -1.55 1.11 8.95
CA LEU A 38 -0.10 1.27 8.90
C LEU A 38 0.34 2.64 9.41
N SER A 39 -0.25 3.73 8.90
CA SER A 39 0.06 5.09 9.37
C SER A 39 -0.20 5.23 10.87
N SER A 40 -1.33 4.72 11.36
CA SER A 40 -1.66 4.78 12.79
C SER A 40 -0.64 4.02 13.65
N SER A 41 -0.21 2.82 13.24
CA SER A 41 0.77 2.04 13.99
C SER A 41 2.20 2.59 13.89
N ILE A 42 2.55 3.26 12.79
CA ILE A 42 3.82 4.01 12.68
C ILE A 42 3.79 5.22 13.60
N GLU A 43 2.71 6.00 13.61
CA GLU A 43 2.54 7.17 14.49
C GLU A 43 2.59 6.78 15.98
N LYS A 44 2.02 5.64 16.34
CA LYS A 44 2.10 5.06 17.68
C LYS A 44 3.47 4.45 18.02
N GLY A 45 4.37 4.34 17.04
CA GLY A 45 5.69 3.72 17.20
C GLY A 45 5.66 2.20 17.38
N GLU A 46 4.53 1.54 17.08
CA GLU A 46 4.36 0.09 17.20
C GLU A 46 5.08 -0.66 16.07
N ILE A 47 5.16 -0.03 14.89
CA ILE A 47 5.77 -0.60 13.70
C ILE A 47 6.87 0.33 13.19
N PRO A 48 8.12 -0.13 13.12
CA PRO A 48 9.16 0.61 12.43
C PRO A 48 8.93 0.54 10.91
N LEU A 49 9.07 1.68 10.23
CA LEU A 49 8.97 1.81 8.77
C LEU A 49 9.85 0.78 8.02
N SER A 50 10.98 0.40 8.59
CA SER A 50 11.90 -0.59 8.04
C SER A 50 11.34 -2.01 7.98
N LYS A 51 10.27 -2.32 8.73
CA LYS A 51 9.57 -3.62 8.69
C LYS A 51 8.38 -3.64 7.74
N VAL A 52 8.03 -2.50 7.16
CA VAL A 52 6.94 -2.40 6.20
C VAL A 52 7.49 -2.70 4.82
N TRP A 53 6.85 -3.62 4.13
CA TRP A 53 7.15 -3.91 2.73
C TRP A 53 5.91 -3.65 1.89
N THR A 54 6.08 -2.97 0.75
CA THR A 54 5.00 -2.79 -0.22
C THR A 54 5.55 -3.02 -1.61
N LYS A 55 4.72 -3.61 -2.47
CA LYS A 55 5.05 -3.73 -3.89
C LYS A 55 5.01 -2.38 -4.61
N CYS A 56 4.34 -1.38 -4.05
CA CYS A 56 4.17 -0.06 -4.65
C CYS A 56 4.60 1.05 -3.67
N PRO A 57 5.92 1.27 -3.50
CA PRO A 57 6.45 2.21 -2.50
C PRO A 57 6.01 3.66 -2.70
N SER A 58 5.61 4.03 -3.91
CA SER A 58 5.25 5.40 -4.29
C SER A 58 4.00 5.93 -3.57
N GLU A 59 3.01 5.08 -3.28
CA GLU A 59 1.78 5.48 -2.58
C GLU A 59 2.03 5.62 -1.08
N LEU A 60 2.73 4.64 -0.50
CA LEU A 60 3.06 4.60 0.92
C LEU A 60 3.89 5.82 1.34
N TYR A 61 4.86 6.20 0.50
CA TYR A 61 5.68 7.40 0.72
C TYR A 61 4.86 8.69 0.64
N GLN A 62 3.84 8.75 -0.24
CA GLN A 62 2.94 9.91 -0.35
C GLN A 62 1.98 10.00 0.85
N THR A 63 1.38 8.88 1.27
CA THR A 63 0.51 8.83 2.46
C THR A 63 1.26 9.22 3.73
N LEU A 64 2.51 8.80 3.90
CA LEU A 64 3.34 9.21 5.03
C LEU A 64 3.75 10.69 4.98
N LYS A 65 3.92 11.26 3.79
CA LYS A 65 4.27 12.68 3.63
C LYS A 65 3.10 13.63 3.81
N SER A 66 1.87 13.15 3.67
CA SER A 66 0.65 13.93 3.89
C SER A 66 -0.36 13.06 4.64
N PRO A 67 -0.23 12.97 5.98
CA PRO A 67 -1.26 12.33 6.78
C PRO A 67 -2.61 13.02 6.53
N PRO A 68 -3.71 12.25 6.41
CA PRO A 68 -5.03 12.83 6.27
C PRO A 68 -5.33 13.70 7.50
N ARG A 69 -5.73 14.95 7.23
CA ARG A 69 -5.99 16.00 8.22
C ARG A 69 -7.39 15.88 8.83
#